data_AF-A0A401X3I6-F1
#
_entry.id   AF-A0A401X3I6-F1
#
_cell.length_a   1.000
_cell.length_b   1.000
_cell.length_c   1.000
_cell.angle_alpha   90.00
_cell.angle_beta   90.00
_cell.angle_gamma   90.00
#
_symmetry.space_group_name_H-M   'P 1'
#
loop_
_entity.id
_entity.type
_entity.pdbx_description
1 polymer ?
#
loop_
_entity_poly.entity_id
_entity_poly.type
_entity_poly.pdbx_seq_one_letter_code
_entity_poly.pdbx_strand_id
1 'polypeptide(L)'
;MTETTAAKAKGPFDGLLVIDLTHVLNGPFGTTILTDLGARTIKVEPPGHGDDTRTYGPYVGDQSLYFSFVNRGKESIVLNLKDEGDRAIFLEMVRKADVLAENFRPGVMDRLGFNYEELAKINPRLIYASSSGFGQTGPLAHYPAYDADFSHLRQFRVIL
;
A
#
# COMPACT_ATOMS: atom_id res chain seq x y z
N MET A 1 34.55 13.48 -14.28
CA MET A 1 33.83 12.21 -14.01
C MET A 1 32.42 12.42 -14.49
N THR A 2 32.06 11.87 -15.64
CA THR A 2 30.72 12.01 -16.22
C THR A 2 29.76 11.14 -15.42
N GLU A 3 28.87 11.76 -14.66
CA GLU A 3 27.68 11.09 -14.11
C GLU A 3 26.81 10.64 -15.27
N THR A 4 26.96 9.37 -15.63
CA THR A 4 25.96 8.68 -16.44
C THR A 4 24.75 8.46 -15.52
N THR A 5 23.78 9.38 -15.53
CA THR A 5 22.44 9.09 -15.04
C THR A 5 21.91 7.94 -15.89
N ALA A 6 22.11 6.71 -15.43
CA ALA A 6 21.53 5.53 -16.05
C ALA A 6 20.03 5.76 -16.11
N ALA A 7 19.48 5.90 -17.32
CA ALA A 7 18.05 5.95 -17.51
C ALA A 7 17.46 4.70 -16.84
N LYS A 8 16.56 4.89 -15.86
CA LYS A 8 15.89 3.81 -15.14
C LYS A 8 15.34 2.84 -16.18
N ALA A 9 15.85 1.61 -16.21
CA ALA A 9 15.41 0.63 -17.20
C ALA A 9 13.90 0.48 -17.10
N LYS A 10 13.20 0.71 -18.21
CA LYS A 10 11.74 0.63 -18.27
C LYS A 10 11.32 -0.83 -18.09
N GLY A 11 10.79 -1.15 -16.92
CA GLY A 11 10.25 -2.48 -16.61
C GLY A 11 8.86 -2.69 -17.23
N PRO A 12 8.27 -3.89 -17.10
CA PRO A 12 6.96 -4.21 -17.70
C PRO A 12 5.81 -3.35 -17.15
N PHE A 13 5.99 -2.67 -16.02
CA PHE A 13 5.00 -1.78 -15.42
C PHE A 13 5.34 -0.29 -15.56
N ASP A 14 6.28 0.06 -16.46
CA ASP A 14 6.57 1.44 -16.80
C ASP A 14 5.28 2.19 -17.22
N GLY A 15 5.08 3.38 -16.66
CA GLY A 15 3.90 4.21 -16.91
C GLY A 15 2.70 3.92 -16.01
N LEU A 16 2.70 2.83 -15.22
CA LEU A 16 1.64 2.59 -14.24
C LEU A 16 1.82 3.44 -12.98
N LEU A 17 0.71 3.96 -12.47
CA LEU A 17 0.63 4.65 -11.19
C LEU A 17 -0.05 3.77 -10.13
N VAL A 18 0.68 3.47 -9.06
CA VAL A 18 0.23 2.69 -7.91
C VAL A 18 0.08 3.60 -6.70
N ILE A 19 -1.09 3.64 -6.09
CA ILE A 19 -1.32 4.23 -4.77
C ILE A 19 -1.19 3.11 -3.73
N ASP A 20 -0.24 3.28 -2.81
CA ASP A 20 0.07 2.31 -1.78
C ASP A 20 -0.36 2.83 -0.40
N LEU A 21 -1.51 2.35 0.09
CA LEU A 21 -2.01 2.59 1.45
C LEU A 21 -1.57 1.50 2.43
N THR A 22 -0.70 0.59 2.00
CA THR A 22 -0.35 -0.58 2.81
C THR A 22 0.64 -0.25 3.92
N HIS A 23 0.65 -1.06 4.98
CA HIS A 23 1.58 -0.93 6.11
C HIS A 23 2.16 -2.28 6.56
N VAL A 24 3.24 -2.26 7.34
CA VAL A 24 3.90 -3.48 7.86
C VAL A 24 4.63 -4.28 6.78
N LEU A 25 4.12 -5.44 6.34
CA LEU A 25 4.89 -6.36 5.50
C LEU A 25 4.10 -6.88 4.30
N ASN A 26 2.96 -7.54 4.50
CA ASN A 26 2.26 -8.26 3.42
C ASN A 26 1.89 -7.36 2.23
N GLY A 27 1.34 -6.18 2.51
CA GLY A 27 1.01 -5.19 1.49
C GLY A 27 2.25 -4.53 0.90
N PRO A 28 3.15 -3.92 1.71
CA PRO A 28 4.31 -3.20 1.20
C PRO A 28 5.27 -4.07 0.37
N PHE A 29 5.38 -5.36 0.70
CA PHE A 29 6.16 -6.31 -0.07
C PHE A 29 5.59 -6.50 -1.48
N GLY A 30 4.28 -6.67 -1.62
CA GLY A 30 3.62 -6.78 -2.92
C GLY A 30 3.78 -5.53 -3.79
N THR A 31 3.59 -4.34 -3.21
CA THR A 31 3.73 -3.08 -3.96
C THR A 31 5.18 -2.73 -4.27
N THR A 32 6.16 -3.20 -3.48
CA THR A 32 7.58 -3.07 -3.81
C THR A 32 7.94 -3.86 -5.07
N ILE A 33 7.36 -5.06 -5.26
CA ILE A 33 7.57 -5.83 -6.50
C ILE A 33 7.08 -5.04 -7.73
N LEU A 34 5.91 -4.38 -7.64
CA LEU A 34 5.42 -3.51 -8.72
C LEU A 34 6.39 -2.36 -9.02
N THR A 35 6.95 -1.77 -7.96
CA THR A 35 7.92 -0.67 -8.04
C THR A 35 9.23 -1.11 -8.70
N ASP A 36 9.75 -2.28 -8.30
CA ASP A 36 10.97 -2.87 -8.88
C ASP A 36 10.77 -3.23 -10.37
N LEU A 37 9.54 -3.60 -10.75
CA LEU A 37 9.14 -3.89 -12.12
C LEU A 37 8.76 -2.63 -12.94
N GLY A 38 9.01 -1.43 -12.40
CA GLY A 38 8.96 -0.17 -13.14
C GLY A 38 7.75 0.72 -12.86
N ALA A 39 6.79 0.28 -12.05
CA ALA A 39 5.65 1.12 -11.68
C ALA A 39 6.10 2.34 -10.86
N ARG A 40 5.40 3.46 -11.01
CA ARG A 40 5.51 4.59 -10.10
C ARG A 40 4.59 4.34 -8.91
N THR A 41 5.17 4.09 -7.75
CA THR A 41 4.41 3.81 -6.53
C THR A 41 4.51 4.97 -5.56
N ILE A 42 3.36 5.51 -5.17
CA ILE A 42 3.24 6.58 -4.18
C ILE A 42 2.61 5.98 -2.92
N LYS A 43 3.41 5.91 -1.86
CA LYS A 43 2.97 5.48 -0.54
C LYS A 43 2.25 6.64 0.16
N VAL A 44 1.01 6.41 0.54
CA VAL A 44 0.20 7.36 1.31
C VAL A 44 0.25 6.95 2.78
N GLU A 45 0.89 7.78 3.59
CA GLU A 45 1.16 7.50 5.00
C GLU A 45 0.30 8.38 5.92
N PRO A 46 -0.14 7.86 7.08
CA PRO A 46 -0.82 8.69 8.06
C PRO A 46 0.14 9.71 8.71
N PRO A 47 -0.39 10.83 9.25
CA PRO A 47 0.43 11.78 10.00
C PRO A 47 1.04 11.15 11.27
N GLY A 48 2.17 11.69 11.72
CA GLY A 48 2.91 11.18 12.88
C GLY A 48 4.13 10.38 12.45
N HIS A 49 4.19 9.10 12.83
CA HIS A 49 5.32 8.23 12.48
C HIS A 49 5.22 7.60 11.08
N GLY A 50 4.11 7.79 10.36
CA GLY A 50 3.89 7.18 9.04
C GLY A 50 3.57 5.69 9.14
N ASP A 51 4.16 4.88 8.25
CA ASP A 51 4.13 3.42 8.35
C ASP A 51 4.80 2.94 9.63
N ASP A 52 4.16 1.98 10.32
CA ASP A 52 4.66 1.39 11.57
C ASP A 52 6.10 0.87 11.44
N THR A 53 6.49 0.35 10.27
CA THR A 53 7.84 -0.18 10.02
C THR A 53 8.93 0.89 10.11
N ARG A 54 8.60 2.18 10.00
CA ARG A 54 9.57 3.26 10.28
C ARG A 54 10.08 3.21 11.73
N THR A 55 9.28 2.64 12.63
CA THR A 55 9.58 2.46 14.05
C THR A 55 10.04 1.05 14.41
N TYR A 56 10.23 0.18 13.42
CA TYR A 56 10.67 -1.20 13.64
C TYR A 56 12.15 -1.35 13.30
N GLY A 57 12.91 -1.96 14.21
CA GLY A 57 14.31 -2.31 13.96
C GLY A 57 14.45 -3.49 12.98
N PRO A 58 15.69 -3.80 12.54
CA PRO A 58 16.94 -3.15 12.93
C PRO A 58 17.13 -1.78 12.27
N TYR A 59 18.01 -0.95 12.85
CA TYR A 59 18.26 0.43 12.40
C TYR A 59 19.69 0.61 11.88
N VAL A 60 19.85 1.48 10.88
CA VAL A 60 21.13 2.08 10.51
C VAL A 60 20.99 3.59 10.64
N GLY A 61 21.65 4.17 11.64
CA GLY A 61 21.38 5.54 12.06
C GLY A 61 19.96 5.69 12.60
N ASP A 62 19.21 6.65 12.07
CA ASP A 62 17.80 6.90 12.39
C ASP A 62 16.82 6.19 11.43
N GLN A 63 17.33 5.44 10.46
CA GLN A 63 16.51 4.77 9.44
C GLN A 63 16.27 3.31 9.78
N SER A 64 15.00 2.89 9.74
CA SER A 64 14.64 1.49 9.81
C SER A 64 15.07 0.74 8.55
N LEU A 65 15.84 -0.33 8.72
CA LEU A 65 16.13 -1.27 7.64
C LEU A 65 14.87 -2.04 7.21
N TYR A 66 13.92 -2.26 8.13
CA TYR A 66 12.65 -2.90 7.82
C TYR A 66 11.88 -2.05 6.80
N PHE A 67 11.63 -0.78 7.13
CA PHE A 67 10.93 0.14 6.23
C PHE A 67 11.66 0.23 4.89
N SER A 68 12.99 0.40 4.92
CA SER A 68 13.80 0.53 3.71
C SER A 68 13.71 -0.71 2.81
N PHE A 69 13.66 -1.91 3.40
CA PHE A 69 13.57 -3.15 2.65
C PHE A 69 12.25 -3.27 1.87
N VAL A 70 11.12 -2.90 2.48
CA VAL A 70 9.78 -3.11 1.90
C VAL A 70 9.14 -1.83 1.33
N ASN A 71 9.89 -0.73 1.24
CA ASN A 71 9.43 0.52 0.64
C ASN A 71 10.48 1.21 -0.25
N ARG A 72 11.56 0.51 -0.63
CA ARG A 72 12.58 1.06 -1.55
C ARG A 72 11.95 1.53 -2.86
N GLY A 73 12.45 2.64 -3.39
CA GLY A 73 12.04 3.18 -4.69
C GLY A 73 10.63 3.79 -4.74
N LYS A 74 9.84 3.68 -3.67
CA LYS A 74 8.53 4.33 -3.55
C LYS A 74 8.69 5.81 -3.23
N GLU A 75 7.82 6.63 -3.79
CA GLU A 75 7.58 7.99 -3.32
C GLU A 75 6.70 7.93 -2.05
N SER A 76 6.75 8.97 -1.21
CA SER A 76 5.94 9.03 0.02
C SER A 76 5.25 10.38 0.13
N ILE A 77 3.98 10.35 0.51
CA ILE A 77 3.17 11.52 0.85
C ILE A 77 2.42 11.24 2.15
N VAL A 78 2.41 12.20 3.07
CA VAL A 78 1.61 12.12 4.29
C VAL A 78 0.24 12.73 4.02
N LEU A 79 -0.82 11.96 4.24
CA LEU A 79 -2.21 12.43 4.14
C LEU A 79 -3.04 11.92 5.31
N ASN A 80 -3.79 12.81 5.93
CA ASN A 80 -4.84 12.47 6.86
C ASN A 80 -6.16 12.24 6.11
N LEU A 81 -6.48 10.99 5.80
CA LEU A 81 -7.70 10.62 5.08
C LEU A 81 -9.04 10.93 5.79
N LYS A 82 -8.98 11.51 7.00
CA LYS A 82 -10.14 12.04 7.73
C LYS A 82 -10.32 13.56 7.54
N ASP A 83 -9.30 14.25 7.05
CA ASP A 83 -9.34 15.69 6.75
C ASP A 83 -9.88 15.93 5.34
N GLU A 84 -10.80 16.87 5.17
CA GLU A 84 -11.47 17.10 3.88
C GLU A 84 -10.50 17.55 2.77
N GLY A 85 -9.46 18.33 3.11
CA GLY A 85 -8.46 18.79 2.15
C GLY A 85 -7.60 17.64 1.64
N ASP A 86 -7.09 16.83 2.55
CA ASP A 86 -6.28 15.65 2.20
C ASP A 86 -7.11 14.58 1.45
N ARG A 87 -8.39 14.44 1.79
CA ARG A 87 -9.33 13.58 1.05
C ARG A 87 -9.46 14.04 -0.41
N ALA A 88 -9.57 15.34 -0.66
CA ALA A 88 -9.64 15.85 -2.03
C ALA A 88 -8.36 15.55 -2.82
N ILE A 89 -7.18 15.73 -2.21
CA ILE A 89 -5.89 15.38 -2.82
C ILE A 89 -5.84 13.88 -3.14
N PHE A 90 -6.23 13.04 -2.17
CA PHE A 90 -6.26 11.59 -2.36
C PHE A 90 -7.18 11.17 -3.52
N LEU A 91 -8.37 11.75 -3.62
CA LEU A 91 -9.29 11.45 -4.72
C LEU A 91 -8.73 11.88 -6.09
N GLU A 92 -8.01 13.00 -6.17
CA GLU A 92 -7.32 13.41 -7.41
C GLU A 92 -6.17 12.46 -7.79
N MET A 93 -5.50 11.87 -6.80
CA MET A 93 -4.55 10.78 -7.05
C MET A 93 -5.28 9.55 -7.60
N VAL A 94 -6.40 9.14 -6.98
CA VAL A 94 -7.18 7.96 -7.38
C VAL A 94 -7.71 8.10 -8.82
N ARG A 95 -8.14 9.30 -9.24
CA ARG A 95 -8.56 9.56 -10.63
C ARG A 95 -7.50 9.20 -11.69
N LYS A 96 -6.22 9.24 -11.31
CA LYS A 96 -5.08 9.01 -12.21
C LYS A 96 -4.42 7.66 -12.01
N ALA A 97 -4.72 6.97 -10.90
CA ALA A 97 -4.09 5.72 -10.54
C ALA A 97 -4.61 4.56 -11.38
N ASP A 98 -3.71 3.61 -11.66
CA ASP A 98 -4.07 2.33 -12.27
C ASP A 98 -4.38 1.29 -11.18
N VAL A 99 -3.67 1.37 -10.05
CA VAL A 99 -3.83 0.44 -8.92
C VAL A 99 -3.91 1.21 -7.61
N LEU A 100 -4.81 0.80 -6.73
CA LEU A 100 -4.80 1.16 -5.31
C LEU A 100 -4.65 -0.12 -4.49
N ALA A 101 -3.65 -0.15 -3.61
CA ALA A 101 -3.38 -1.27 -2.72
C ALA A 101 -3.57 -0.88 -1.26
N GLU A 102 -4.27 -1.71 -0.49
CA GLU A 102 -4.45 -1.54 0.95
C GLU A 102 -4.44 -2.90 1.67
N ASN A 103 -4.07 -2.88 2.95
CA ASN A 103 -4.06 -4.07 3.79
C ASN A 103 -4.65 -3.83 5.19
N PHE A 104 -5.63 -2.94 5.26
CA PHE A 104 -6.30 -2.63 6.51
C PHE A 104 -7.24 -3.78 6.92
N ARG A 105 -7.68 -3.72 8.18
CA ARG A 105 -8.73 -4.62 8.65
C ARG A 105 -10.02 -4.40 7.84
N PRO A 106 -10.81 -5.46 7.59
CA PRO A 106 -12.09 -5.30 6.91
C PRO A 106 -12.97 -4.22 7.53
N GLY A 107 -13.58 -3.39 6.69
CA GLY A 107 -14.43 -2.26 7.10
C GLY A 107 -13.69 -0.96 7.42
N VAL A 108 -12.36 -0.89 7.36
CA VAL A 108 -11.64 0.39 7.52
C VAL A 108 -11.89 1.31 6.33
N MET A 109 -11.71 0.82 5.10
CA MET A 109 -11.90 1.63 3.90
C MET A 109 -13.37 2.04 3.69
N ASP A 110 -14.33 1.22 4.11
CA ASP A 110 -15.76 1.58 4.16
C ASP A 110 -16.00 2.78 5.09
N ARG A 111 -15.45 2.74 6.31
CA ARG A 111 -15.59 3.84 7.29
C ARG A 111 -14.91 5.13 6.84
N LEU A 112 -13.85 5.01 6.04
CA LEU A 112 -13.21 6.16 5.41
C LEU A 112 -13.96 6.63 4.14
N GLY A 113 -14.93 5.86 3.64
CA GLY A 113 -15.67 6.18 2.42
C GLY A 113 -14.86 5.99 1.13
N PHE A 114 -13.90 5.07 1.15
CA PHE A 114 -12.98 4.77 0.05
C PHE A 114 -13.01 3.28 -0.33
N ASN A 115 -14.16 2.62 -0.15
CA ASN A 115 -14.34 1.26 -0.62
C ASN A 115 -14.35 1.18 -2.16
N TYR A 116 -14.30 -0.05 -2.67
CA TYR A 116 -14.24 -0.29 -4.10
C TYR A 116 -15.41 0.36 -4.85
N GLU A 117 -16.63 0.23 -4.34
CA GLU A 117 -17.84 0.75 -4.99
C GLU A 117 -17.80 2.28 -5.13
N GLU A 118 -17.33 2.99 -4.11
CA GLU A 118 -17.19 4.45 -4.17
C GLU A 118 -16.04 4.87 -5.09
N LEU A 119 -14.89 4.20 -5.03
CA LEU A 119 -13.74 4.56 -5.86
C LEU A 119 -13.95 4.19 -7.34
N ALA A 120 -14.67 3.12 -7.65
CA ALA A 120 -15.00 2.71 -9.01
C ALA A 120 -15.90 3.73 -9.73
N LYS A 121 -16.72 4.49 -9.00
CA LYS A 121 -17.49 5.63 -9.57
C LYS A 121 -16.57 6.76 -10.02
N ILE A 122 -15.43 6.94 -9.36
CA ILE A 122 -14.45 8.01 -9.62
C ILE A 122 -13.49 7.59 -10.72
N ASN A 123 -13.01 6.35 -10.67
CA ASN A 123 -12.12 5.76 -11.66
C ASN A 123 -12.56 4.31 -11.98
N PRO A 124 -13.38 4.11 -13.02
CA PRO A 124 -13.86 2.78 -13.42
C PRO A 124 -12.77 1.82 -13.93
N ARG A 125 -11.55 2.32 -14.19
CA ARG A 125 -10.41 1.51 -14.63
C ARG A 125 -9.51 1.07 -13.46
N LEU A 126 -9.78 1.55 -12.26
CA LEU A 126 -8.96 1.32 -11.07
C LEU A 126 -8.97 -0.17 -10.70
N ILE A 127 -7.78 -0.75 -10.57
CA ILE A 127 -7.60 -2.04 -9.93
C ILE A 127 -7.49 -1.80 -8.42
N TYR A 128 -8.47 -2.31 -7.67
CA TYR A 128 -8.47 -2.24 -6.20
C TYR A 128 -7.96 -3.55 -5.61
N ALA A 129 -6.79 -3.52 -4.99
CA ALA A 129 -6.16 -4.66 -4.36
C ALA A 129 -6.23 -4.54 -2.84
N SER A 130 -6.89 -5.50 -2.19
CA SER A 130 -7.00 -5.57 -0.74
C SER A 130 -6.34 -6.84 -0.22
N SER A 131 -5.53 -6.74 0.84
CA SER A 131 -4.92 -7.90 1.51
C SER A 131 -5.17 -7.87 3.01
N SER A 132 -5.92 -8.84 3.53
CA SER A 132 -6.20 -8.95 4.97
C SER A 132 -5.95 -10.37 5.49
N GLY A 133 -5.84 -10.50 6.81
CA GLY A 133 -5.56 -11.74 7.51
C GLY A 133 -6.28 -12.97 6.98
N PHE A 134 -7.60 -12.98 7.16
CA PHE A 134 -8.48 -14.07 6.73
C PHE A 134 -9.32 -13.71 5.50
N GLY A 135 -8.89 -12.70 4.74
CA GLY A 135 -9.68 -12.13 3.65
C GLY A 135 -10.76 -11.16 4.11
N GLN A 136 -11.44 -10.54 3.15
CA GLN A 136 -12.49 -9.54 3.39
C GLN A 136 -13.87 -10.17 3.72
N THR A 137 -14.00 -11.50 3.61
CA THR A 137 -15.26 -12.22 3.80
C THR A 137 -15.07 -13.49 4.63
N GLY A 138 -16.18 -14.04 5.14
CA GLY A 138 -16.17 -15.27 5.92
C GLY A 138 -16.12 -15.05 7.43
N PRO A 139 -16.28 -16.13 8.23
CA PRO A 139 -16.51 -16.05 9.67
C PRO A 139 -15.30 -15.51 10.45
N LEU A 140 -14.10 -15.56 9.85
CA LEU A 140 -12.86 -15.12 10.47
C LEU A 140 -12.38 -13.75 9.97
N ALA A 141 -13.13 -13.07 9.09
CA ALA A 141 -12.67 -11.82 8.45
C ALA A 141 -12.27 -10.73 9.47
N HIS A 142 -12.96 -10.68 10.62
CA HIS A 142 -12.69 -9.69 11.67
C HIS A 142 -11.74 -10.18 12.78
N TYR A 143 -11.19 -11.40 12.67
CA TYR A 143 -10.22 -11.90 13.64
C TYR A 143 -8.89 -11.14 13.51
N PRO A 144 -8.19 -10.85 14.63
CA PRO A 144 -6.82 -10.36 14.60
C PRO A 144 -5.93 -11.35 13.84
N ALA A 145 -5.06 -10.83 12.99
CA ALA A 145 -4.16 -11.64 12.19
C ALA A 145 -2.79 -10.95 12.11
N TYR A 146 -1.89 -11.34 13.00
CA TYR A 146 -0.46 -11.14 12.84
C TYR A 146 0.19 -12.42 12.30
N ASP A 147 1.42 -12.32 11.78
CA ASP A 147 2.13 -13.48 11.20
C ASP A 147 2.23 -14.66 12.19
N ALA A 148 2.42 -14.38 13.48
CA ALA A 148 2.39 -15.39 14.54
C ALA A 148 1.04 -16.14 14.62
N ASP A 149 -0.08 -15.47 14.35
CA ASP A 149 -1.43 -16.07 14.42
C ASP A 149 -1.69 -17.01 13.24
N PHE A 150 -1.13 -16.72 12.06
CA PHE A 150 -1.22 -17.58 10.88
C PHE A 150 -0.50 -18.92 11.06
N SER A 151 0.58 -18.94 11.82
CA SER A 151 1.31 -20.18 12.08
C SER A 151 0.47 -21.24 12.82
N HIS A 152 -0.65 -20.81 13.44
CA HIS A 152 -1.58 -21.68 14.17
C HIS A 152 -2.92 -21.92 13.46
N LEU A 153 -3.28 -21.12 12.44
CA LEU A 153 -4.56 -21.20 11.73
C LEU A 153 -4.33 -21.38 10.22
N ARG A 154 -4.24 -22.64 9.77
CA ARG A 154 -4.03 -23.01 8.36
C ARG A 154 -5.27 -22.77 7.49
N GLN A 155 -5.57 -21.54 7.08
CA GLN A 155 -6.48 -21.28 5.96
C GLN A 155 -6.03 -20.03 5.18
N PHE A 156 -5.10 -20.20 4.23
CA PHE A 156 -4.82 -19.20 3.20
C PHE A 156 -5.78 -19.40 2.03
N ARG A 157 -6.55 -18.37 1.66
CA ARG A 157 -7.36 -18.33 0.44
C ARG A 157 -7.09 -17.02 -0.30
N VAL A 158 -6.49 -17.10 -1.48
CA VAL A 158 -6.32 -15.96 -2.40
C VAL A 158 -7.60 -15.84 -3.24
N ILE A 159 -8.17 -14.64 -3.30
CA ILE A 159 -9.22 -14.28 -4.28
C ILE A 159 -8.55 -13.28 -5.23
N LEU A 160 -8.55 -13.60 -6.53
CA LEU A 160 -8.15 -12.71 -7.62
C LEU A 160 -9.34 -11.86 -8.06
#